data_AF-A0A6P8Q3Y4-F1
#
_entry.id   AF-A0A6P8Q3Y4-F1
#
_cell.length_a   1.000
_cell.length_b   1.000
_cell.length_c   1.000
_cell.angle_alpha   90.00
_cell.angle_beta   90.00
_cell.angle_gamma   90.00
#
_symmetry.space_group_name_H-M   'P 1'
#
loop_
_entity.id
_entity.type
_entity.pdbx_description
1 polymer ?
#
loop_
_entity_poly.entity_id
_entity_poly.type
_entity_poly.pdbx_seq_one_letter_code
_entity_poly.pdbx_strand_id
1 'polypeptide(L)'
;MGALKWPQTSCAALSASMYTDLQRERSDIESIIAHPDYLEVNPELIKPKKLINPVKASKSHQELHRELLMNHKRGLSIDSKPELQRVLQHRRRDQFIRQRKEEEEAKRLQSPFEQELLKRHQRLEQLEKKKEIQQEEYEPEFIKVKENLRRTATICTEEKAV
;
A
#
# COMPACT_ATOMS: atom_id res chain seq x y z
N MET A 1 2.25 -5.63 -34.88
CA MET A 1 2.95 -4.37 -34.61
C MET A 1 1.92 -3.25 -34.59
N GLY A 2 1.88 -2.44 -33.53
CA GLY A 2 0.93 -1.31 -33.45
C GLY A 2 0.68 -0.89 -32.00
N ALA A 3 1.71 -0.38 -31.33
CA ALA A 3 1.54 0.27 -30.02
C ALA A 3 0.84 1.63 -30.23
N LEU A 4 -0.39 1.76 -29.74
CA LEU A 4 -1.11 3.02 -29.67
C LEU A 4 -0.44 3.90 -28.59
N LYS A 5 0.41 4.80 -29.05
CA LYS A 5 1.09 5.81 -28.25
C LYS A 5 0.12 6.98 -28.01
N TRP A 6 -0.39 7.09 -26.79
CA TRP A 6 -1.19 8.25 -26.39
C TRP A 6 -0.28 9.49 -26.19
N PRO A 7 -0.71 10.69 -26.61
CA PRO A 7 0.06 11.91 -26.39
C PRO A 7 0.04 12.26 -24.90
N GLN A 8 1.24 12.47 -24.36
CA GLN A 8 1.44 12.98 -23.01
C GLN A 8 1.05 14.46 -23.00
N THR A 9 -0.21 14.76 -22.71
CA THR A 9 -0.63 16.14 -22.44
C THR A 9 -0.13 16.52 -21.05
N SER A 10 0.92 17.35 -21.03
CA SER A 10 1.32 18.09 -19.84
C SER A 10 0.21 19.08 -19.49
N CYS A 11 -0.74 18.65 -18.65
CA CYS A 11 -1.70 19.56 -18.03
C CYS A 11 -0.94 20.35 -16.98
N ALA A 12 -0.70 21.62 -17.32
CA ALA A 12 0.01 22.60 -16.52
C ALA A 12 -0.46 22.62 -15.06
N ALA A 13 0.47 22.38 -14.14
CA ALA A 13 0.32 22.53 -12.70
C ALA A 13 0.38 24.03 -12.30
N LEU A 14 -0.51 24.86 -12.86
CA LEU A 14 -0.52 26.32 -12.63
C LEU A 14 -1.55 26.78 -11.57
N SER A 15 -2.40 25.88 -11.04
CA SER A 15 -3.49 26.29 -10.15
C SER A 15 -3.07 26.62 -8.71
N ALA A 16 -2.01 26.00 -8.20
CA ALA A 16 -1.58 26.19 -6.81
C ALA A 16 -0.88 27.55 -6.56
N SER A 17 -0.13 28.07 -7.55
CA SER A 17 0.53 29.38 -7.44
C SER A 17 -0.52 30.50 -7.36
N MET A 18 -1.46 30.51 -8.30
CA MET A 18 -2.49 31.56 -8.42
C MET A 18 -3.31 31.78 -7.14
N TYR A 19 -3.56 30.72 -6.36
CA TYR A 19 -4.33 30.83 -5.13
C TYR A 19 -3.53 31.43 -3.96
N THR A 20 -2.22 31.25 -3.98
CA THR A 20 -1.31 31.79 -2.96
C THR A 20 -1.02 33.27 -3.24
N ASP A 21 -0.88 33.62 -4.51
CA ASP A 21 -0.69 35.01 -4.98
C ASP A 21 -1.90 35.90 -4.64
N LEU A 22 -3.13 35.39 -4.82
CA LEU A 22 -4.37 36.10 -4.45
C LEU A 22 -4.51 36.39 -2.94
N GLN A 23 -3.90 35.59 -2.07
CA GLN A 23 -3.93 35.83 -0.61
C GLN A 23 -2.90 36.86 -0.16
N ARG A 24 -1.76 36.93 -0.85
CA ARG A 24 -0.72 37.92 -0.59
C ARG A 24 -1.18 39.32 -1.03
N GLU A 25 -1.77 39.40 -2.22
CA GLU A 25 -2.27 40.66 -2.79
C GLU A 25 -3.34 41.34 -1.90
N ARG A 26 -4.20 40.55 -1.22
CA ARG A 26 -5.19 41.07 -0.26
C ARG A 26 -4.58 41.71 0.98
N SER A 27 -3.48 41.15 1.49
CA SER A 27 -2.82 41.64 2.71
C SER A 27 -2.09 42.97 2.46
N ASP A 28 -1.54 43.15 1.25
CA ASP A 28 -0.79 44.35 0.87
C ASP A 28 -1.72 45.55 0.59
N ILE A 29 -2.94 45.30 0.09
CA ILE A 29 -3.97 46.33 -0.14
C ILE A 29 -4.48 46.92 1.19
N GLU A 30 -4.61 46.11 2.25
CA GLU A 30 -5.04 46.59 3.57
C GLU A 30 -3.99 47.46 4.28
N SER A 31 -2.71 47.37 3.89
CA SER A 31 -1.62 48.16 4.50
C SER A 31 -1.41 49.54 3.87
N ILE A 32 -1.97 49.83 2.69
CA ILE A 32 -1.69 51.06 1.92
C ILE A 32 -2.70 52.20 2.20
N ILE A 33 -3.85 51.90 2.80
CA ILE A 33 -4.89 52.91 3.07
C ILE A 33 -4.56 53.66 4.36
N ALA A 34 -3.74 54.71 4.23
CA ALA A 34 -3.64 55.77 5.22
C ALA A 34 -5.05 56.35 5.47
N HIS A 35 -5.47 56.33 6.73
CA HIS A 35 -6.79 56.74 7.18
C HIS A 35 -6.91 58.28 7.03
N PRO A 36 -7.92 58.83 6.33
CA PRO A 36 -8.11 60.28 6.28
C PRO A 36 -8.77 60.77 7.58
N ASP A 37 -8.19 61.80 8.20
CA ASP A 37 -8.62 62.37 9.49
C ASP A 37 -9.81 63.35 9.40
N TYR A 38 -10.77 63.14 8.48
CA TYR A 38 -11.84 64.13 8.21
C TYR A 38 -13.28 63.62 8.34
N LEU A 39 -13.56 62.63 9.19
CA LEU A 39 -14.94 62.23 9.48
C LEU A 39 -15.23 62.29 10.98
N GLU A 40 -15.14 63.52 11.49
CA GLU A 40 -15.87 63.94 12.67
C GLU A 40 -17.36 63.60 12.50
N VAL A 41 -17.88 62.94 13.52
CA VAL A 41 -19.07 62.12 13.48
C VAL A 41 -20.31 63.00 13.51
N ASN A 42 -21.03 63.07 12.39
CA ASN A 42 -22.45 63.42 12.41
C ASN A 42 -23.20 62.27 13.12
N PRO A 43 -23.77 62.47 14.33
CA PRO A 43 -24.37 61.39 15.11
C PRO A 43 -25.73 60.91 14.57
N GLU A 44 -26.30 61.58 13.55
CA GLU A 44 -27.59 61.23 12.92
C GLU A 44 -27.45 60.39 11.64
N LEU A 45 -26.23 60.10 11.16
CA LEU A 45 -26.04 59.24 9.99
C LEU A 45 -26.16 57.76 10.37
N ILE A 46 -27.23 57.09 9.91
CA ILE A 46 -27.40 55.63 10.04
C ILE A 46 -26.28 54.94 9.24
N LYS A 47 -25.23 54.51 9.94
CA LYS A 47 -24.17 53.70 9.34
C LYS A 47 -24.77 52.34 8.94
N PRO A 48 -24.57 51.87 7.69
CA PRO A 48 -25.04 50.57 7.28
C PRO A 48 -24.42 49.51 8.20
N LYS A 49 -25.28 48.69 8.84
CA LYS A 49 -24.84 47.60 9.70
C LYS A 49 -24.05 46.61 8.85
N LYS A 50 -22.80 46.32 9.24
CA LYS A 50 -21.99 45.29 8.57
C LYS A 50 -22.73 43.97 8.70
N LEU A 51 -23.30 43.49 7.59
CA LEU A 51 -23.96 42.19 7.55
C LEU A 51 -22.91 41.11 7.85
N ILE A 52 -23.24 40.22 8.76
CA ILE A 52 -22.36 39.11 9.08
C ILE A 52 -22.41 38.15 7.90
N ASN A 53 -21.25 37.96 7.25
CA ASN A 53 -21.15 37.01 6.15
C ASN A 53 -21.52 35.61 6.66
N PRO A 54 -22.55 34.94 6.11
CA PRO A 54 -23.02 33.65 6.61
C PRO A 54 -21.94 32.55 6.61
N VAL A 55 -21.01 32.61 5.65
CA VAL A 55 -19.83 31.72 5.56
C VAL A 55 -18.87 31.96 6.72
N LYS A 56 -18.77 33.21 7.18
CA LYS A 56 -17.96 33.59 8.34
C LYS A 56 -18.73 33.52 9.66
N ALA A 57 -20.06 33.58 9.65
CA ALA A 57 -20.90 33.37 10.82
C ALA A 57 -20.88 31.90 11.26
N SER A 58 -20.86 30.98 10.29
CA SER A 58 -20.86 29.55 10.57
C SER A 58 -19.46 29.03 10.87
N LYS A 59 -19.18 28.80 12.16
CA LYS A 59 -17.93 28.16 12.61
C LYS A 59 -17.72 26.79 11.96
N SER A 60 -18.79 26.00 11.84
CA SER A 60 -18.76 24.67 11.22
C SER A 60 -18.27 24.73 9.76
N HIS A 61 -18.74 25.70 8.98
CA HIS A 61 -18.31 25.85 7.59
C HIS A 61 -16.84 26.26 7.47
N GLN A 62 -16.37 27.18 8.34
CA GLN A 62 -14.97 27.58 8.37
C GLN A 62 -14.04 26.43 8.78
N GLU A 63 -14.47 25.63 9.76
CA GLU A 63 -13.76 24.46 10.25
C GLU A 63 -13.59 23.41 9.15
N LEU A 64 -14.66 23.13 8.40
CA LEU A 64 -14.59 22.26 7.23
C LEU A 64 -13.60 22.78 6.18
N HIS A 65 -13.65 24.07 5.85
CA HIS A 65 -12.69 24.67 4.91
C HIS A 65 -11.24 24.50 5.38
N ARG A 66 -10.98 24.73 6.67
CA ARG A 66 -9.67 24.54 7.29
C ARG A 66 -9.20 23.08 7.20
N GLU A 67 -10.07 22.13 7.53
CA GLU A 67 -9.77 20.70 7.48
C GLU A 67 -9.49 20.21 6.07
N LEU A 68 -10.30 20.62 5.09
CA LEU A 68 -10.10 20.30 3.67
C LEU A 68 -8.74 20.78 3.17
N LEU A 69 -8.38 22.03 3.49
CA LEU A 69 -7.05 22.58 3.16
C LEU A 69 -5.92 21.83 3.86
N MET A 70 -6.09 21.46 5.13
CA MET A 70 -5.07 20.72 5.88
C MET A 70 -4.87 19.30 5.35
N ASN A 71 -5.96 18.61 4.97
CA ASN A 71 -5.89 17.27 4.37
C ASN A 71 -5.20 17.29 3.00
N HIS A 72 -5.52 18.29 2.18
CA HIS A 72 -4.87 18.48 0.88
C HIS A 72 -3.37 18.78 1.05
N LYS A 73 -2.99 19.68 1.97
CA LYS A 73 -1.58 19.98 2.29
C LYS A 73 -0.82 18.76 2.82
N ARG A 74 -1.50 17.84 3.51
CA ARG A 74 -0.93 16.59 4.04
C ARG A 74 -0.92 15.44 3.04
N GLY A 75 -1.40 15.64 1.80
CA GLY A 75 -1.46 14.61 0.77
C GLY A 75 -2.44 13.47 1.09
N LEU A 76 -3.34 13.67 2.06
CA LEU A 76 -4.40 12.72 2.38
C LEU A 76 -5.52 12.92 1.37
N SER A 77 -5.44 12.20 0.25
CA SER A 77 -6.50 12.22 -0.77
C SER A 77 -7.83 11.80 -0.15
N ILE A 78 -8.87 12.61 -0.37
CA ILE A 78 -10.25 12.36 0.10
C ILE A 78 -10.83 11.09 -0.54
N ASP A 79 -10.22 10.61 -1.63
CA ASP A 79 -10.66 9.43 -2.38
C ASP A 79 -10.33 8.11 -1.69
N SER A 80 -9.39 8.08 -0.73
CA SER A 80 -9.18 6.94 0.17
C SER A 80 -9.64 7.31 1.57
N LYS A 81 -10.85 6.90 1.97
CA LYS A 81 -11.31 7.02 3.36
C LYS A 81 -10.32 6.24 4.25
N PRO A 82 -9.47 6.90 5.05
CA PRO A 82 -8.42 6.22 5.80
C PRO A 82 -8.98 5.21 6.81
N GLU A 83 -10.23 5.43 7.27
CA GLU A 83 -10.95 4.49 8.12
C GLU A 83 -11.32 3.19 7.39
N LEU A 84 -11.83 3.27 6.15
CA LEU A 84 -12.21 2.07 5.40
C LEU A 84 -10.98 1.21 5.09
N GLN A 85 -9.87 1.84 4.72
CA GLN A 85 -8.59 1.15 4.49
C GLN A 85 -8.09 0.47 5.77
N ARG A 86 -8.16 1.15 6.92
CA ARG A 86 -7.82 0.56 8.23
C ARG A 86 -8.73 -0.62 8.57
N VAL A 87 -10.04 -0.48 8.40
CA VAL A 87 -11.03 -1.55 8.68
C VAL A 87 -10.80 -2.76 7.77
N LEU A 88 -10.52 -2.55 6.47
CA LEU A 88 -10.22 -3.64 5.55
C LEU A 88 -8.89 -4.33 5.87
N GLN A 89 -7.85 -3.55 6.23
CA GLN A 89 -6.57 -4.12 6.68
C GLN A 89 -6.73 -4.91 7.97
N HIS A 90 -7.48 -4.38 8.93
CA HIS A 90 -7.80 -5.05 10.19
C HIS A 90 -8.56 -6.35 9.94
N ARG A 91 -9.64 -6.31 9.14
CA ARG A 91 -10.42 -7.50 8.76
C ARG A 91 -9.56 -8.57 8.09
N ARG A 92 -8.64 -8.16 7.20
CA ARG A 92 -7.68 -9.08 6.56
C ARG A 92 -6.76 -9.72 7.60
N ARG A 93 -6.19 -8.94 8.51
CA ARG A 93 -5.34 -9.47 9.60
C ARG A 93 -6.12 -10.43 10.49
N ASP A 94 -7.35 -10.08 10.87
CA ASP A 94 -8.18 -10.91 11.74
C ASP A 94 -8.58 -12.23 11.07
N GLN A 95 -8.82 -12.23 9.76
CA GLN A 95 -9.05 -13.45 9.00
C GLN A 95 -7.83 -14.38 9.05
N PHE A 96 -6.63 -13.85 8.80
CA PHE A 96 -5.40 -14.65 8.89
C PHE A 96 -5.16 -15.18 10.31
N ILE A 97 -5.42 -14.37 11.33
CA ILE A 97 -5.27 -14.79 12.73
C ILE A 97 -6.26 -15.91 13.06
N ARG A 98 -7.53 -15.78 12.65
CA ARG A 98 -8.54 -16.83 12.86
C ARG A 98 -8.16 -18.14 12.16
N GLN A 99 -7.78 -18.09 10.89
CA GLN A 99 -7.34 -19.27 10.14
C GLN A 99 -6.15 -19.96 10.82
N ARG A 100 -5.12 -19.20 11.20
CA ARG A 100 -3.94 -19.76 11.88
C ARG A 100 -4.30 -20.40 13.23
N LYS A 101 -5.21 -19.79 13.97
CA LYS A 101 -5.68 -20.31 15.26
C LYS A 101 -6.50 -21.58 15.10
N GLU A 102 -7.40 -21.63 14.11
CA GLU A 102 -8.16 -22.83 13.76
C GLU A 102 -7.25 -23.98 13.32
N GLU A 103 -6.22 -23.70 12.52
CA GLU A 103 -5.20 -24.70 12.14
C GLU A 103 -4.42 -25.21 13.36
N GLU A 104 -4.06 -24.33 14.28
CA GLU A 104 -3.35 -24.70 15.51
C GLU A 104 -4.27 -25.52 16.45
N GLU A 105 -5.53 -25.13 16.60
CA GLU A 105 -6.51 -25.89 17.36
C GLU A 105 -6.78 -27.26 16.73
N ALA A 106 -6.91 -27.34 15.41
CA ALA A 106 -7.03 -28.61 14.69
C ALA A 106 -5.81 -29.52 14.94
N LYS A 107 -4.59 -28.96 14.94
CA LYS A 107 -3.36 -29.68 15.29
C LYS A 107 -3.36 -30.12 16.76
N ARG A 108 -3.84 -29.30 17.68
CA ARG A 108 -3.94 -29.66 19.10
C ARG A 108 -4.99 -30.72 19.36
N LEU A 109 -6.09 -30.70 18.61
CA LEU A 109 -7.15 -31.70 18.62
C LEU A 109 -6.81 -32.95 17.81
N GLN A 110 -5.64 -33.01 17.15
CA GLN A 110 -5.20 -34.25 16.51
C GLN A 110 -5.18 -35.37 17.54
N SER A 111 -5.87 -36.47 17.21
CA SER A 111 -5.95 -37.66 18.04
C SER A 111 -4.54 -38.16 18.41
N PRO A 112 -4.31 -38.66 19.64
CA PRO A 112 -3.04 -39.28 20.00
C PRO A 112 -2.55 -40.34 19.01
N PHE A 113 -3.48 -41.04 18.33
CA PHE A 113 -3.17 -42.00 17.27
C PHE A 113 -2.62 -41.34 16.00
N GLU A 114 -3.20 -40.22 15.58
CA GLU A 114 -2.74 -39.41 14.43
C GLU A 114 -1.28 -38.95 14.64
N GLN A 115 -0.97 -38.53 15.87
CA GLN A 115 0.37 -38.12 16.25
C GLN A 115 1.37 -39.28 16.18
N GLU A 116 0.98 -40.50 16.56
CA GLU A 116 1.86 -41.67 16.48
C GLU A 116 2.07 -42.13 15.04
N LEU A 117 1.05 -42.03 14.17
CA LEU A 117 1.21 -42.26 12.73
C LEU A 117 2.22 -41.29 12.12
N LEU A 118 2.11 -39.98 12.42
CA LEU A 118 3.06 -38.96 11.97
C LEU A 118 4.49 -39.27 12.44
N LYS A 119 4.67 -39.62 13.72
CA LYS A 119 5.99 -40.02 14.25
C LYS A 119 6.54 -41.26 13.53
N ARG A 120 5.70 -42.26 13.26
CA ARG A 120 6.12 -43.47 12.54
C ARG A 120 6.53 -43.14 11.11
N HIS A 121 5.77 -42.29 10.41
CA HIS A 121 6.10 -41.83 9.08
C HIS A 121 7.45 -41.09 9.06
N GLN A 122 7.67 -40.15 9.98
CA GLN A 122 8.93 -39.41 10.08
C GLN A 122 10.14 -40.31 10.36
N ARG A 123 9.97 -41.36 11.19
CA ARG A 123 11.03 -42.36 11.41
C ARG A 123 11.37 -43.13 10.13
N LEU A 124 10.37 -43.49 9.32
CA LEU A 124 10.57 -44.19 8.05
C LEU A 124 11.31 -43.29 7.04
N GLU A 125 10.87 -42.04 6.90
CA GLU A 125 11.52 -41.06 6.01
C GLU A 125 13.01 -40.86 6.37
N GLN A 126 13.33 -40.76 7.66
CA GLN A 126 14.73 -40.68 8.11
C GLN A 126 15.54 -41.92 7.77
N LEU A 127 14.94 -43.11 7.85
CA LEU A 127 15.60 -44.36 7.50
C LEU A 127 15.80 -44.49 5.99
N GLU A 128 14.82 -44.10 5.18
CA GLU A 128 14.93 -44.05 3.73
C GLU A 128 16.04 -43.10 3.30
N LYS A 129 16.06 -41.88 3.84
CA LYS A 129 17.11 -40.90 3.55
C LYS A 129 18.50 -41.40 3.97
N LYS A 130 18.62 -42.08 5.12
CA LYS A 130 19.88 -42.71 5.54
C LYS A 130 20.29 -43.86 4.63
N LYS A 131 19.34 -44.64 4.12
CA LYS A 131 19.59 -45.71 3.15
C LYS A 131 20.02 -45.16 1.81
N GLU A 132 19.40 -44.08 1.34
CA GLU A 132 19.82 -43.38 0.11
C GLU A 132 21.25 -42.86 0.24
N ILE A 133 21.59 -42.19 1.35
CA ILE A 133 22.95 -41.71 1.59
C ILE A 133 23.94 -42.89 1.65
N GLN A 134 23.60 -43.98 2.35
CA GLN A 134 24.45 -45.17 2.40
C GLN A 134 24.60 -45.84 1.04
N GLN A 135 23.53 -45.93 0.24
CA GLN A 135 23.59 -46.45 -1.12
C GLN A 135 24.45 -45.55 -2.00
N GLU A 136 24.35 -44.24 -1.84
CA GLU A 136 25.11 -43.26 -2.60
C GLU A 136 26.61 -43.27 -2.26
N GLU A 137 26.97 -43.60 -1.00
CA GLU A 137 28.34 -43.76 -0.52
C GLU A 137 28.93 -45.15 -0.86
N TYR A 138 28.09 -46.20 -0.86
CA TYR A 138 28.49 -47.56 -1.28
C TYR A 138 28.49 -47.77 -2.79
N GLU A 139 27.84 -46.91 -3.57
CA GLU A 139 27.86 -46.97 -5.02
C GLU A 139 29.25 -46.53 -5.51
N PRO A 140 30.08 -47.45 -6.02
CA PRO A 140 31.44 -47.10 -6.40
C PRO A 140 31.40 -46.07 -7.53
N GLU A 141 32.22 -45.02 -7.43
CA GLU A 141 32.23 -43.88 -8.38
C GLU A 141 32.30 -44.32 -9.85
N PHE A 142 32.92 -45.46 -10.13
CA PHE A 142 32.99 -46.04 -11.47
C PHE A 142 31.61 -46.40 -12.05
N ILE A 143 30.62 -46.80 -11.23
CA ILE A 143 29.24 -47.04 -11.67
C ILE A 143 28.58 -45.73 -12.10
N LYS A 144 28.73 -44.66 -11.30
CA LYS A 144 28.26 -43.30 -11.64
C LYS A 144 28.91 -42.78 -12.93
N VAL A 145 30.23 -42.93 -13.07
CA VAL A 145 30.97 -42.54 -14.28
C VAL A 145 30.51 -43.35 -15.50
N LYS A 146 30.33 -44.67 -15.36
CA LYS A 146 29.85 -45.55 -16.43
C LYS A 146 28.44 -45.20 -16.88
N GLU A 147 27.54 -44.89 -15.96
CA GLU A 147 26.19 -44.47 -16.29
C GLU A 147 26.17 -43.10 -16.98
N ASN A 148 26.96 -42.13 -16.51
CA ASN A 148 27.10 -40.82 -17.13
C ASN A 148 27.64 -40.92 -18.56
N LEU A 149 28.66 -41.75 -18.78
CA LEU A 149 29.16 -42.06 -20.11
C LEU A 149 28.11 -42.72 -21.00
N ARG A 150 27.26 -43.60 -20.46
CA ARG A 150 26.14 -44.20 -21.19
C ARG A 150 25.11 -43.15 -21.61
N ARG A 151 24.73 -42.25 -20.71
CA ARG A 151 23.76 -41.17 -20.97
C ARG A 151 24.26 -40.17 -22.02
N THR A 152 25.53 -39.78 -21.96
CA THR A 152 26.11 -38.86 -22.96
C THR A 152 26.37 -39.56 -24.30
N ALA A 153 26.71 -40.85 -24.29
CA ALA A 153 26.86 -41.63 -25.52
C ALA A 153 25.54 -41.74 -26.31
N THR A 154 24.40 -41.97 -25.64
CA THR A 154 23.10 -42.04 -26.32
C THR A 154 22.70 -40.70 -26.93
N ILE A 155 22.93 -39.59 -26.23
CA ILE A 155 22.66 -38.23 -26.74
C ILE A 155 23.55 -37.91 -27.96
N CYS A 156 24.83 -38.28 -27.92
CA CYS A 156 25.76 -38.15 -29.05
C CYS A 156 25.41 -39.04 -30.25
N THR A 157 24.76 -40.19 -30.03
CA THR A 157 24.30 -41.06 -31.13
C THR A 157 23.00 -40.58 -31.76
N GLU A 158 22.12 -39.95 -30.98
CA GLU A 158 20.86 -39.35 -31.49
C GLU A 158 21.13 -38.09 -32.34
N GLU A 159 22.12 -37.26 -31.99
CA GLU A 159 22.56 -36.13 -32.84
C GLU A 159 23.26 -36.56 -34.15
N LYS A 160 23.78 -37.78 -34.24
CA LYS A 160 24.43 -38.33 -35.45
C LYS A 160 23.49 -39.13 -36.36
N ALA A 161 22.24 -39.37 -35.93
CA ALA A 161 21.25 -40.15 -36.67
C ALA A 161 20.16 -39.30 -37.33
N VAL A 162 20.32 -37.98 -37.37
CA VAL A 162 19.46 -37.01 -38.08
C VAL A 162 20.19 -36.41 -39.27
#